data_AF-A0A6A5XTA0-F1
#
_entry.id   AF-A0A6A5XTA0-F1
#
_cell.length_a   1.000
_cell.length_b   1.000
_cell.length_c   1.000
_cell.angle_alpha   90.00
_cell.angle_beta   90.00
_cell.angle_gamma   90.00
#
_symmetry.space_group_name_H-M   'P 1'
#
loop_
_entity.id
_entity.type
_entity.pdbx_description
1 polymer ?
#
loop_
_entity_poly.entity_id
_entity_poly.type
_entity_poly.pdbx_seq_one_letter_code
_entity_poly.pdbx_strand_id
1 'polypeptide(L)'
;METGTEPLVAHLKNVLLELAANPYPEVACPPNVPRRASVAVILRIQPNYAHWPAVHSKQLHTPHAHHAQQRRRSSVASNSGQKLSFKDILDAFFEQDWVKHGDPEMLFIKRATRIGDKWNGHVALPGGKRDPEDADDQVTAMREAMEEVGIDLSFSHAIAVGNLPQRVVTTSWGKVPLMVLCPYVYLLTSSDYPPQRLQPTEVASTHWVSLRALLSPALRTHEYADVSNRLAKSELGIKRWFLQAMLSKMMFAAIRLVPSESTYCSSIPGFVPEGPAPNSSLTGKLKEVLVGPEAGYEARPPPLLLWGLTLGVISDFLEHIPPHNALELWTYPTFTNWDVRFIMWAMSYRFRKQKAIEMGTVDTGATEETNESEIAEDREDKSTEKVEEVEEPGEVGIAGLGVGRNWGRTGRAKMIARGAAVNSMLEGYYPIVRKAVATALVGRLAVASLVAVYVWRRYSRN
;
A
#
# COMPACT_ATOMS: atom_id res chain seq x y z
N MET A 1 21.92 19.82 -16.96
CA MET A 1 22.66 19.04 -15.94
C MET A 1 21.83 17.80 -15.71
N GLU A 2 22.42 16.61 -15.72
CA GLU A 2 21.68 15.40 -15.36
C GLU A 2 21.26 15.48 -13.89
N THR A 3 19.98 15.26 -13.64
CA THR A 3 19.36 15.32 -12.30
C THR A 3 19.48 13.99 -11.55
N GLY A 4 19.86 12.92 -12.26
CA GLY A 4 19.96 11.56 -11.75
C GLY A 4 18.61 10.85 -11.63
N THR A 5 17.52 11.50 -12.07
CA THR A 5 16.15 10.98 -12.03
C THR A 5 15.63 10.56 -13.40
N GLU A 6 16.34 10.92 -14.47
CA GLU A 6 16.00 10.60 -15.86
C GLU A 6 15.79 9.09 -16.07
N PRO A 7 16.65 8.18 -15.54
CA PRO A 7 16.40 6.75 -15.67
C PRO A 7 15.09 6.35 -15.00
N LEU A 8 14.79 6.88 -13.81
CA LEU A 8 13.58 6.55 -13.06
C LEU A 8 12.31 7.02 -13.80
N VAL A 9 12.34 8.21 -14.39
CA VAL A 9 11.25 8.75 -15.22
C VAL A 9 11.03 7.88 -16.47
N ALA A 10 12.10 7.48 -17.16
CA ALA A 10 12.01 6.62 -18.33
C ALA A 10 11.44 5.22 -17.99
N HIS A 11 11.87 4.63 -16.87
CA HIS A 11 11.29 3.36 -16.40
C HIS A 11 9.83 3.52 -16.00
N LEU A 12 9.47 4.59 -15.30
CA LEU A 12 8.08 4.87 -14.95
C LEU A 12 7.19 4.90 -16.19
N LYS A 13 7.61 5.58 -17.26
CA LYS A 13 6.89 5.58 -18.55
C LYS A 13 6.62 4.16 -19.06
N ASN A 14 7.64 3.30 -19.07
CA ASN A 14 7.51 1.92 -19.55
C ASN A 14 6.54 1.11 -18.67
N VAL A 15 6.63 1.25 -17.36
CA VAL A 15 5.71 0.59 -16.40
C VAL A 15 4.26 1.02 -16.65
N LEU A 16 4.01 2.31 -16.86
CA LEU A 16 2.66 2.81 -17.11
C LEU A 16 2.12 2.33 -18.48
N LEU A 17 2.96 2.21 -19.51
CA LEU A 17 2.58 1.59 -20.78
C LEU A 17 2.24 0.11 -20.62
N GLU A 18 3.04 -0.64 -19.86
CA GLU A 18 2.84 -2.06 -19.63
C GLU A 18 1.56 -2.34 -18.84
N LEU A 19 1.32 -1.58 -17.77
CA LEU A 19 0.10 -1.68 -16.95
C LEU A 19 -1.15 -1.38 -17.77
N ALA A 20 -1.10 -0.39 -18.67
CA ALA A 20 -2.21 -0.06 -19.55
C ALA A 20 -2.44 -1.13 -20.64
N ALA A 21 -1.38 -1.75 -21.15
CA ALA A 21 -1.47 -2.81 -22.14
C ALA A 21 -1.93 -4.16 -21.55
N ASN A 22 -1.61 -4.42 -20.28
CA ASN A 22 -1.86 -5.69 -19.60
C ASN A 22 -2.65 -5.49 -18.30
N PRO A 23 -3.95 -5.12 -18.37
CA PRO A 23 -4.76 -4.91 -17.18
C PRO A 23 -4.90 -6.21 -16.36
N TYR A 24 -4.93 -6.07 -15.03
CA TYR A 24 -5.13 -7.20 -14.14
C TYR A 24 -6.57 -7.69 -14.19
N PRO A 25 -6.79 -9.02 -14.04
CA PRO A 25 -8.14 -9.57 -14.02
C PRO A 25 -8.92 -9.04 -12.81
N GLU A 26 -10.23 -8.87 -13.01
CA GLU A 26 -11.13 -8.54 -11.91
C GLU A 26 -11.27 -9.74 -10.96
N VAL A 27 -11.33 -9.42 -9.67
CA VAL A 27 -11.58 -10.39 -8.61
C VAL A 27 -13.05 -10.32 -8.22
N ALA A 28 -13.77 -11.44 -8.39
CA ALA A 28 -15.16 -11.54 -7.99
C ALA A 28 -15.33 -11.36 -6.47
N CYS A 29 -16.46 -10.78 -6.05
CA CYS A 29 -16.79 -10.72 -4.64
C CYS A 29 -17.10 -12.12 -4.09
N PRO A 30 -16.63 -12.46 -2.87
CA PRO A 30 -17.09 -13.66 -2.19
C PRO A 30 -18.61 -13.69 -2.05
N PRO A 31 -19.28 -14.86 -2.17
CA PRO A 31 -20.74 -14.96 -2.31
C PRO A 31 -21.52 -14.34 -1.16
N ASN A 32 -20.94 -14.29 0.04
CA ASN A 32 -21.59 -13.73 1.23
C ASN A 32 -21.24 -12.25 1.49
N VAL A 33 -20.39 -11.63 0.66
CA VAL A 33 -19.84 -10.28 0.91
C VAL A 33 -19.68 -9.49 -0.39
N PRO A 34 -20.78 -8.90 -0.92
CA PRO A 34 -20.75 -8.09 -2.13
C PRO A 34 -20.26 -6.65 -1.85
N ARG A 35 -19.11 -6.52 -1.19
CA ARG A 35 -18.55 -5.21 -0.83
C ARG A 35 -17.26 -4.99 -1.60
N ARG A 36 -17.15 -3.83 -2.25
CA ARG A 36 -15.94 -3.38 -2.94
C ARG A 36 -15.52 -2.03 -2.41
N ALA A 37 -14.23 -1.79 -2.38
CA ALA A 37 -13.64 -0.49 -2.08
C ALA A 37 -12.53 -0.24 -3.09
N SER A 38 -12.36 1.01 -3.49
CA SER A 38 -11.34 1.40 -4.45
C SER A 38 -10.40 2.45 -3.86
N VAL A 39 -9.14 2.39 -4.27
CA VAL A 39 -8.12 3.36 -3.87
C VAL A 39 -7.40 3.92 -5.09
N ALA A 40 -7.10 5.22 -5.05
CA ALA A 40 -6.38 5.92 -6.09
C ALA A 40 -4.88 5.97 -5.77
N VAL A 41 -4.06 5.35 -6.63
CA VAL A 41 -2.62 5.56 -6.69
C VAL A 41 -2.36 6.77 -7.58
N ILE A 42 -2.20 7.94 -6.95
CA ILE A 42 -2.04 9.21 -7.67
C ILE A 42 -0.55 9.54 -7.79
N LEU A 43 -0.07 9.58 -9.03
CA LEU A 43 1.29 9.93 -9.40
C LEU A 43 1.34 11.36 -9.95
N ARG A 44 2.45 12.05 -9.69
CA ARG A 44 2.82 13.28 -10.39
C ARG A 44 4.31 13.26 -10.70
N ILE A 45 4.75 14.18 -11.56
CA ILE A 45 6.17 14.44 -11.76
C ILE A 45 6.44 15.85 -11.26
N GLN A 46 7.27 15.96 -10.22
CA GLN A 46 7.67 17.25 -9.66
C GLN A 46 8.73 17.87 -10.57
N PRO A 47 8.50 19.06 -11.15
CA PRO A 47 9.49 19.70 -12.00
C PRO A 47 10.80 19.97 -11.27
N ASN A 48 11.91 19.74 -11.95
CA ASN A 48 13.22 20.15 -11.45
C ASN A 48 13.40 21.66 -11.62
N TYR A 49 14.10 22.29 -10.67
CA TYR A 49 14.37 23.73 -10.70
C TYR A 49 15.04 24.20 -12.01
N ALA A 50 15.99 23.43 -12.54
CA ALA A 50 16.70 23.77 -13.78
C ALA A 50 15.86 23.60 -15.05
N HIS A 51 14.76 22.83 -14.96
CA HIS A 51 13.87 22.46 -16.06
C HIS A 51 12.44 22.87 -15.73
N TRP A 52 12.27 24.01 -15.04
CA TRP A 52 10.95 24.50 -14.68
C TRP A 52 10.18 24.89 -15.94
N PRO A 53 8.91 24.47 -16.10
CA PRO A 53 8.14 24.83 -17.27
C PRO A 53 7.96 26.34 -17.35
N ALA A 54 8.13 26.91 -18.53
CA ALA A 54 7.91 28.33 -18.74
C ALA A 54 6.49 28.70 -18.30
N VAL A 55 6.38 29.68 -17.39
CA VAL A 55 5.11 30.20 -16.90
C VAL A 55 4.26 30.60 -18.10
N HIS A 56 3.26 29.80 -18.43
CA HIS A 56 2.25 30.22 -19.38
C HIS A 56 1.42 31.29 -18.68
N SER A 57 1.72 32.55 -18.95
CA SER A 57 0.91 33.71 -18.57
C SER A 57 -0.46 33.66 -19.26
N LYS A 58 -1.31 32.70 -18.91
CA LYS A 58 -2.75 32.77 -19.19
C LYS A 58 -3.44 33.64 -18.15
N GLN A 59 -3.00 34.89 -18.06
CA GLN A 59 -3.79 36.00 -17.52
C GLN A 59 -3.39 37.28 -18.25
N LEU A 60 -3.97 37.49 -19.43
CA LEU A 60 -4.22 38.85 -19.90
C LEU A 60 -5.70 38.94 -20.29
N HIS A 61 -6.42 39.61 -19.40
CA HIS A 61 -7.69 40.32 -19.59
C HIS A 61 -8.26 40.34 -21.01
N THR A 62 -9.46 39.81 -21.18
CA THR A 62 -10.41 40.34 -22.17
C THR A 62 -11.51 41.09 -21.43
N PRO A 63 -11.46 42.43 -21.35
CA PRO A 63 -12.67 43.20 -21.16
C PRO A 63 -13.34 43.43 -22.52
N HIS A 64 -14.66 43.50 -22.49
CA HIS A 64 -15.58 43.92 -23.56
C HIS A 64 -16.11 42.83 -24.51
N ALA A 65 -17.27 42.31 -24.11
CA ALA A 65 -18.38 42.12 -25.04
C ALA A 65 -18.66 43.45 -25.77
N HIS A 66 -18.68 43.44 -27.10
CA HIS A 66 -19.65 44.15 -27.94
C HIS A 66 -19.40 43.87 -29.44
N HIS A 67 -20.52 43.62 -30.13
CA HIS A 67 -20.76 43.65 -31.58
C HIS A 67 -20.23 42.54 -32.49
N ALA A 68 -21.18 41.66 -32.79
CA ALA A 68 -21.25 40.82 -33.97
C ALA A 68 -21.04 41.61 -35.27
N GLN A 69 -20.14 41.11 -36.12
CA GLN A 69 -20.29 41.27 -37.56
C GLN A 69 -19.70 40.05 -38.28
N GLN A 70 -20.60 39.37 -38.98
CA GLN A 70 -20.34 38.24 -39.85
C GLN A 70 -19.23 38.56 -40.86
N ARG A 71 -18.14 37.79 -40.81
CA ARG A 71 -17.36 37.48 -42.01
C ARG A 71 -17.22 35.97 -42.13
N ARG A 72 -17.99 35.44 -43.07
CA ARG A 72 -17.90 34.07 -43.60
C ARG A 72 -16.43 33.75 -43.92
N ARG A 73 -15.83 32.85 -43.16
CA ARG A 73 -14.70 32.04 -43.62
C ARG A 73 -15.15 30.59 -43.68
N SER A 74 -15.47 30.21 -44.91
CA SER A 74 -15.32 28.88 -45.51
C SER A 74 -14.92 27.75 -44.56
N SER A 75 -15.91 26.89 -44.34
CA SER A 75 -15.83 25.52 -43.89
C SER A 75 -14.94 24.66 -44.80
N VAL A 76 -13.68 24.45 -44.42
CA VAL A 76 -12.87 23.29 -44.83
C VAL A 76 -11.89 22.97 -43.70
N ALA A 77 -12.30 22.11 -42.78
CA ALA A 77 -11.46 21.21 -41.97
C ALA A 77 -12.32 20.55 -40.89
N SER A 78 -13.38 19.85 -41.29
CA SER A 78 -13.92 18.77 -40.48
C SER A 78 -12.99 17.56 -40.64
N ASN A 79 -11.80 17.62 -40.04
CA ASN A 79 -11.01 16.41 -39.83
C ASN A 79 -11.62 15.66 -38.65
N SER A 80 -12.31 14.59 -39.00
CA SER A 80 -12.81 13.54 -38.14
C SER A 80 -11.73 13.02 -37.18
N GLY A 81 -11.88 13.30 -35.89
CA GLY A 81 -11.94 12.28 -34.85
C GLY A 81 -10.82 11.23 -34.74
N GLN A 82 -9.54 11.58 -34.92
CA GLN A 82 -8.48 10.72 -34.39
C GLN A 82 -8.44 10.86 -32.87
N LYS A 83 -9.10 9.93 -32.16
CA LYS A 83 -8.82 9.72 -30.72
C LYS A 83 -7.35 9.33 -30.63
N LEU A 84 -6.52 10.17 -30.00
CA LEU A 84 -5.13 9.84 -29.70
C LEU A 84 -5.09 8.53 -28.92
N SER A 85 -4.17 7.62 -29.25
CA SER A 85 -4.02 6.39 -28.48
C SER A 85 -3.45 6.71 -27.10
N PHE A 86 -3.70 5.82 -26.12
CA PHE A 86 -3.12 5.98 -24.77
C PHE A 86 -1.60 6.15 -24.83
N LYS A 87 -0.94 5.35 -25.67
CA LYS A 87 0.51 5.42 -25.88
C LYS A 87 0.94 6.78 -26.39
N ASP A 88 0.24 7.36 -27.37
CA ASP A 88 0.59 8.67 -27.93
C ASP A 88 0.42 9.79 -26.90
N ILE A 89 -0.64 9.73 -26.08
CA ILE A 89 -0.88 10.70 -24.99
C ILE A 89 0.24 10.62 -23.96
N LEU A 90 0.61 9.41 -23.56
CA LEU A 90 1.65 9.19 -22.56
C LEU A 90 3.03 9.56 -23.11
N ASP A 91 3.35 9.18 -24.35
CA ASP A 91 4.56 9.59 -25.05
C ASP A 91 4.67 11.12 -25.08
N ALA A 92 3.62 11.82 -25.52
CA ALA A 92 3.60 13.28 -25.56
C ALA A 92 3.81 13.91 -24.19
N PHE A 93 3.22 13.34 -23.14
CA PHE A 93 3.42 13.81 -21.77
C PHE A 93 4.88 13.68 -21.33
N PHE A 94 5.49 12.51 -21.52
CA PHE A 94 6.87 12.23 -21.14
C PHE A 94 7.92 12.89 -22.04
N GLU A 95 7.53 13.38 -23.23
CA GLU A 95 8.43 14.14 -24.10
C GLU A 95 8.70 15.58 -23.61
N GLN A 96 7.87 16.10 -22.70
CA GLN A 96 8.03 17.44 -22.12
C GLN A 96 9.33 17.56 -21.30
N ASP A 97 10.04 18.68 -21.45
CA ASP A 97 11.35 18.91 -20.80
C ASP A 97 11.28 18.80 -19.26
N TRP A 98 10.29 19.45 -18.65
CA TRP A 98 10.08 19.42 -17.20
C TRP A 98 9.73 18.02 -16.67
N VAL A 99 9.17 17.16 -17.52
CA VAL A 99 8.85 15.77 -17.18
C VAL A 99 10.11 14.92 -17.23
N LYS A 100 10.89 14.99 -18.33
CA LYS A 100 12.11 14.21 -18.52
C LYS A 100 13.11 14.35 -17.37
N HIS A 101 13.19 15.54 -16.81
CA HIS A 101 14.13 15.90 -15.75
C HIS A 101 13.47 16.01 -14.37
N GLY A 102 12.18 15.68 -14.23
CA GLY A 102 11.44 15.80 -12.98
C GLY A 102 11.60 14.60 -12.05
N ASP A 103 11.16 14.75 -10.80
CA ASP A 103 11.16 13.67 -9.79
C ASP A 103 9.75 13.07 -9.67
N PRO A 104 9.52 11.78 -10.00
CA PRO A 104 8.21 11.17 -9.88
C PRO A 104 7.84 10.93 -8.42
N GLU A 105 6.61 11.29 -8.06
CA GLU A 105 6.10 11.22 -6.69
C GLU A 105 4.72 10.60 -6.61
N MET A 106 4.39 10.06 -5.44
CA MET A 106 3.10 9.47 -5.13
C MET A 106 2.43 10.18 -3.95
N LEU A 107 1.12 10.36 -4.04
CA LEU A 107 0.31 10.95 -2.96
C LEU A 107 -0.06 9.90 -1.91
N PHE A 108 0.14 10.24 -0.65
CA PHE A 108 -0.38 9.54 0.50
C PHE A 108 -1.26 10.44 1.36
N ILE A 109 -2.24 9.85 2.03
CA ILE A 109 -3.04 10.52 3.07
C ILE A 109 -2.66 9.99 4.45
N LYS A 110 -2.73 10.85 5.46
CA LYS A 110 -2.84 10.46 6.86
C LYS A 110 -4.30 10.57 7.26
N ARG A 111 -4.90 9.45 7.63
CA ARG A 111 -6.31 9.40 8.03
C ARG A 111 -6.57 10.25 9.28
N ALA A 112 -7.70 10.94 9.30
CA ALA A 112 -8.20 11.65 10.47
C ALA A 112 -8.45 10.70 11.65
N THR A 113 -8.28 11.19 12.87
CA THR A 113 -8.56 10.41 14.08
C THR A 113 -10.06 10.44 14.37
N ARG A 114 -10.71 9.27 14.34
CA ARG A 114 -12.12 9.09 14.70
C ARG A 114 -12.26 8.17 15.90
N ILE A 115 -13.17 8.48 16.81
CA ILE A 115 -13.47 7.61 17.95
C ILE A 115 -14.02 6.28 17.42
N GLY A 116 -13.36 5.17 17.77
CA GLY A 116 -13.77 3.82 17.36
C GLY A 116 -13.24 3.36 15.99
N ASP A 117 -12.57 4.23 15.21
CA ASP A 117 -11.85 3.79 14.01
C ASP A 117 -10.54 3.10 14.42
N LYS A 118 -10.30 1.93 13.80
CA LYS A 118 -9.12 1.09 14.04
C LYS A 118 -7.91 1.57 13.25
N TRP A 119 -8.09 2.49 12.32
CA TRP A 119 -7.08 2.98 11.37
C TRP A 119 -6.68 4.44 11.63
N ASN A 120 -6.90 4.92 12.86
CA ASN A 120 -6.62 6.29 13.26
C ASN A 120 -5.18 6.69 12.96
N GLY A 121 -4.99 7.74 12.15
CA GLY A 121 -3.67 8.27 11.83
C GLY A 121 -2.82 7.36 10.93
N HIS A 122 -3.39 6.29 10.37
CA HIS A 122 -2.67 5.42 9.44
C HIS A 122 -2.43 6.13 8.11
N VAL A 123 -1.29 5.81 7.51
CA VAL A 123 -0.99 6.19 6.12
C VAL A 123 -1.79 5.30 5.17
N ALA A 124 -2.50 5.95 4.25
CA ALA A 124 -3.34 5.29 3.25
C ALA A 124 -3.20 5.97 1.89
N LEU A 125 -3.82 5.35 0.88
CA LEU A 125 -4.15 5.98 -0.39
C LEU A 125 -5.54 6.62 -0.27
N PRO A 126 -5.85 7.71 -1.01
CA PRO A 126 -7.21 8.20 -1.14
C PRO A 126 -8.12 7.09 -1.64
N GLY A 127 -9.30 6.95 -1.06
CA GLY A 127 -10.22 5.89 -1.45
C GLY A 127 -11.22 5.47 -0.39
N GLY A 128 -12.25 4.78 -0.86
CA GLY A 128 -13.37 4.40 -0.02
C GLY A 128 -14.22 3.31 -0.66
N LYS A 129 -15.43 3.16 -0.13
CA LYS A 129 -16.33 2.08 -0.52
C LYS A 129 -17.00 2.45 -1.85
N ARG A 130 -17.22 1.45 -2.70
CA ARG A 130 -18.05 1.63 -3.89
C ARG A 130 -19.49 1.93 -3.52
N ASP A 131 -20.02 2.99 -4.11
CA ASP A 131 -21.42 3.38 -4.00
C ASP A 131 -22.25 2.75 -5.12
N PRO A 132 -23.57 2.52 -4.89
CA PRO A 132 -24.46 1.95 -5.90
C PRO A 132 -24.52 2.74 -7.21
N GLU A 133 -24.27 4.05 -7.14
CA GLU A 133 -24.29 4.97 -8.27
C GLU A 133 -22.99 4.95 -9.08
N ASP A 134 -21.91 4.39 -8.54
CA ASP A 134 -20.61 4.29 -9.23
C ASP A 134 -20.69 3.25 -10.36
N ALA A 135 -20.43 3.70 -11.59
CA ALA A 135 -20.48 2.85 -12.79
C ALA A 135 -19.52 1.65 -12.70
N ASP A 136 -18.32 1.88 -12.16
CA ASP A 136 -17.30 0.86 -11.92
C ASP A 136 -16.39 1.23 -10.73
N ASP A 137 -15.44 0.34 -10.44
CA ASP A 137 -14.48 0.52 -9.36
C ASP A 137 -13.47 1.65 -9.66
N GLN A 138 -13.25 2.00 -10.92
CA GLN A 138 -12.36 3.10 -11.32
C GLN A 138 -12.99 4.46 -11.00
N VAL A 139 -14.27 4.62 -11.35
CA VAL A 139 -15.10 5.79 -11.00
C VAL A 139 -15.17 5.98 -9.49
N THR A 140 -15.27 4.89 -8.72
CA THR A 140 -15.20 4.94 -7.25
C THR A 140 -13.90 5.60 -6.78
N ALA A 141 -12.74 5.19 -7.32
CA ALA A 141 -11.46 5.78 -6.94
C ALA A 141 -11.35 7.28 -7.29
N MET A 142 -11.93 7.69 -8.43
CA MET A 142 -11.97 9.10 -8.85
C MET A 142 -12.85 9.95 -7.92
N ARG A 143 -14.05 9.45 -7.59
CA ARG A 143 -14.98 10.13 -6.68
C ARG A 143 -14.34 10.33 -5.31
N GLU A 144 -13.81 9.26 -4.72
CA GLU A 144 -13.18 9.30 -3.40
C GLU A 144 -11.97 10.22 -3.36
N ALA A 145 -11.13 10.25 -4.41
CA ALA A 145 -10.02 11.21 -4.49
C ALA A 145 -10.50 12.67 -4.53
N MET A 146 -11.60 12.95 -5.25
CA MET A 146 -12.21 14.28 -5.29
C MET A 146 -12.85 14.66 -3.94
N GLU A 147 -13.48 13.72 -3.25
CA GLU A 147 -14.15 13.94 -1.95
C GLU A 147 -13.13 14.13 -0.82
N GLU A 148 -12.16 13.23 -0.69
CA GLU A 148 -11.21 13.22 0.43
C GLU A 148 -10.11 14.28 0.31
N VAL A 149 -9.55 14.47 -0.90
CA VAL A 149 -8.38 15.33 -1.12
C VAL A 149 -8.59 16.45 -2.15
N GLY A 150 -9.72 16.46 -2.87
CA GLY A 150 -10.05 17.53 -3.83
C GLY A 150 -9.28 17.48 -5.14
N ILE A 151 -8.61 16.36 -5.45
CA ILE A 151 -7.84 16.20 -6.69
C ILE A 151 -8.77 15.65 -7.78
N ASP A 152 -8.89 16.39 -8.88
CA ASP A 152 -9.63 15.92 -10.05
C ASP A 152 -8.79 14.91 -10.85
N LEU A 153 -9.30 13.68 -10.94
CA LEU A 153 -8.72 12.58 -11.71
C LEU A 153 -9.41 12.39 -13.07
N SER A 154 -10.26 13.34 -13.48
CA SER A 154 -10.87 13.34 -14.81
C SER A 154 -9.81 13.46 -15.91
N PHE A 155 -10.20 13.07 -17.13
CA PHE A 155 -9.33 13.11 -18.31
C PHE A 155 -8.71 14.50 -18.60
N SER A 156 -9.31 15.58 -18.09
CA SER A 156 -8.79 16.95 -18.25
C SER A 156 -7.55 17.23 -17.39
N HIS A 157 -7.33 16.46 -16.32
CA HIS A 157 -6.28 16.71 -15.32
C HIS A 157 -5.37 15.51 -15.06
N ALA A 158 -5.80 14.30 -15.43
CA ALA A 158 -5.05 13.09 -15.22
C ALA A 158 -5.18 12.09 -16.39
N ILE A 159 -4.15 11.29 -16.58
CA ILE A 159 -4.15 10.10 -17.41
C ILE A 159 -4.50 8.91 -16.51
N ALA A 160 -5.64 8.26 -16.78
CA ALA A 160 -6.01 7.01 -16.14
C ALA A 160 -5.23 5.86 -16.78
N VAL A 161 -4.37 5.18 -16.00
CA VAL A 161 -3.42 4.20 -16.53
C VAL A 161 -4.01 2.79 -16.54
N GLY A 162 -4.58 2.36 -15.42
CA GLY A 162 -5.08 1.00 -15.25
C GLY A 162 -5.20 0.59 -13.79
N ASN A 163 -5.45 -0.69 -13.55
CA ASN A 163 -5.55 -1.26 -12.21
C ASN A 163 -4.22 -1.86 -11.74
N LEU A 164 -4.08 -2.03 -10.43
CA LEU A 164 -3.12 -2.96 -9.80
C LEU A 164 -3.88 -4.21 -9.31
N PRO A 165 -3.20 -5.27 -8.85
CA PRO A 165 -3.87 -6.50 -8.43
C PRO A 165 -4.92 -6.26 -7.34
N GLN A 166 -6.16 -6.64 -7.66
CA GLN A 166 -7.28 -6.65 -6.74
C GLN A 166 -7.10 -7.75 -5.69
N ARG A 167 -7.63 -7.53 -4.48
CA ARG A 167 -7.41 -8.47 -3.36
C ARG A 167 -8.61 -8.55 -2.44
N VAL A 168 -8.94 -9.75 -1.98
CA VAL A 168 -10.03 -9.96 -1.02
C VAL A 168 -9.55 -9.55 0.36
N VAL A 169 -10.03 -8.44 0.89
CA VAL A 169 -9.72 -8.03 2.26
C VAL A 169 -10.51 -8.89 3.24
N THR A 170 -9.82 -9.55 4.17
CA THR A 170 -10.38 -10.39 5.22
C THR A 170 -10.13 -9.81 6.60
N THR A 171 -10.88 -10.26 7.61
CA THR A 171 -10.57 -9.99 9.02
C THR A 171 -9.13 -10.36 9.37
N SER A 172 -8.58 -9.81 10.46
CA SER A 172 -7.13 -9.74 10.73
C SER A 172 -6.33 -11.06 10.85
N TRP A 173 -6.90 -12.21 10.48
CA TRP A 173 -6.26 -13.53 10.42
C TRP A 173 -6.88 -14.43 9.32
N GLY A 174 -7.49 -13.85 8.27
CA GLY A 174 -7.95 -14.59 7.10
C GLY A 174 -9.12 -15.54 7.31
N LYS A 175 -9.97 -15.29 8.31
CA LYS A 175 -11.11 -16.17 8.59
C LYS A 175 -12.41 -15.75 7.91
N VAL A 176 -12.57 -14.46 7.61
CA VAL A 176 -13.84 -13.91 7.13
C VAL A 176 -13.56 -12.80 6.11
N PRO A 177 -14.01 -12.92 4.85
CA PRO A 177 -13.93 -11.84 3.87
C PRO A 177 -14.76 -10.64 4.30
N LEU A 178 -14.31 -9.44 3.93
CA LEU A 178 -14.93 -8.17 4.30
C LEU A 178 -15.26 -7.32 3.08
N MET A 179 -14.37 -7.30 2.08
CA MET A 179 -14.55 -6.59 0.82
C MET A 179 -13.48 -7.01 -0.20
N VAL A 180 -13.62 -6.61 -1.46
CA VAL A 180 -12.53 -6.61 -2.44
C VAL A 180 -11.94 -5.19 -2.52
N LEU A 181 -10.62 -5.06 -2.39
CA LEU A 181 -9.92 -3.79 -2.58
C LEU A 181 -9.41 -3.69 -4.02
N CYS A 182 -9.72 -2.56 -4.68
CA CYS A 182 -9.49 -2.31 -6.09
C CYS A 182 -8.59 -1.07 -6.29
N PRO A 183 -7.28 -1.25 -6.40
CA PRO A 183 -6.35 -0.14 -6.65
C PRO A 183 -6.29 0.29 -8.13
N TYR A 184 -6.32 1.60 -8.39
CA TYR A 184 -6.22 2.20 -9.73
C TYR A 184 -5.14 3.28 -9.79
N VAL A 185 -4.37 3.32 -10.89
CA VAL A 185 -3.24 4.24 -11.08
C VAL A 185 -3.64 5.42 -11.97
N TYR A 186 -3.30 6.62 -11.53
CA TYR A 186 -3.54 7.88 -12.22
C TYR A 186 -2.27 8.72 -12.26
N LEU A 187 -1.99 9.36 -13.40
CA LEU A 187 -0.87 10.28 -13.57
C LEU A 187 -1.38 11.69 -13.83
N LEU A 188 -1.09 12.62 -12.92
CA LEU A 188 -1.43 14.03 -13.10
C LEU A 188 -0.60 14.65 -14.22
N THR A 189 -1.25 15.47 -15.06
CA THR A 189 -0.62 16.01 -16.28
C THR A 189 -0.12 17.45 -16.14
N SER A 190 -0.41 18.11 -15.02
CA SER A 190 0.04 19.49 -14.74
C SER A 190 1.39 19.50 -14.03
N SER A 191 2.20 20.52 -14.32
CA SER A 191 3.43 20.82 -13.58
C SER A 191 3.19 21.56 -12.26
N ASP A 192 2.03 22.21 -12.14
CA ASP A 192 1.69 22.99 -10.96
C ASP A 192 1.28 22.10 -9.80
N TYR A 193 1.47 22.60 -8.57
CA TYR A 193 0.95 21.94 -7.39
C TYR A 193 -0.57 21.76 -7.50
N PRO A 194 -1.11 20.53 -7.42
CA PRO A 194 -2.53 20.31 -7.56
C PRO A 194 -3.27 20.94 -6.37
N PRO A 195 -4.31 21.76 -6.60
CA PRO A 195 -5.08 22.31 -5.50
C PRO A 195 -5.71 21.17 -4.68
N GLN A 196 -5.55 21.22 -3.36
CA GLN A 196 -6.07 20.19 -2.45
C GLN A 196 -7.11 20.78 -1.52
N ARG A 197 -8.21 20.05 -1.35
CA ARG A 197 -9.28 20.36 -0.39
C ARG A 197 -9.50 19.13 0.46
N LEU A 198 -8.86 19.12 1.64
CA LEU A 198 -8.90 17.97 2.53
C LEU A 198 -10.23 17.91 3.28
N GLN A 199 -10.88 16.76 3.25
CA GLN A 199 -12.08 16.51 4.04
C GLN A 199 -11.71 16.30 5.52
N PRO A 200 -12.07 17.21 6.44
CA PRO A 200 -11.53 17.20 7.81
C PRO A 200 -11.91 15.98 8.64
N THR A 201 -13.03 15.36 8.29
CA THR A 201 -13.50 14.14 8.94
C THR A 201 -12.70 12.93 8.51
N GLU A 202 -11.99 12.94 7.37
CA GLU A 202 -11.39 11.74 6.74
C GLU A 202 -9.89 11.83 6.61
N VAL A 203 -9.38 13.02 6.30
CA VAL A 203 -7.99 13.27 6.00
C VAL A 203 -7.43 14.33 6.95
N ALA A 204 -6.45 13.95 7.76
CA ALA A 204 -5.72 14.87 8.61
C ALA A 204 -4.65 15.64 7.82
N SER A 205 -3.97 14.95 6.89
CA SER A 205 -2.93 15.54 6.05
C SER A 205 -2.67 14.69 4.82
N THR A 206 -2.03 15.30 3.83
CA THR A 206 -1.55 14.67 2.61
C THR A 206 -0.05 14.86 2.47
N HIS A 207 0.60 13.93 1.78
CA HIS A 207 2.06 13.83 1.71
C HIS A 207 2.47 13.34 0.33
N TRP A 208 3.17 14.17 -0.45
CA TRP A 208 3.81 13.74 -1.69
C TRP A 208 5.17 13.15 -1.39
N VAL A 209 5.42 11.93 -1.86
CA VAL A 209 6.65 11.18 -1.57
C VAL A 209 7.28 10.71 -2.88
N SER A 210 8.54 11.06 -3.10
CA SER A 210 9.28 10.60 -4.28
C SER A 210 9.43 9.08 -4.33
N LEU A 211 9.31 8.52 -5.54
CA LEU A 211 9.52 7.09 -5.77
C LEU A 211 10.93 6.66 -5.36
N ARG A 212 11.95 7.51 -5.47
CA ARG A 212 13.32 7.19 -5.00
C ARG A 212 13.38 7.00 -3.48
N ALA A 213 12.56 7.74 -2.73
CA ALA A 213 12.44 7.57 -1.28
C ALA A 213 11.74 6.24 -0.95
N LEU A 214 10.67 5.89 -1.67
CA LEU A 214 9.98 4.61 -1.50
C LEU A 214 10.87 3.40 -1.82
N LEU A 215 11.74 3.52 -2.83
CA LEU A 215 12.70 2.49 -3.23
C LEU A 215 13.91 2.39 -2.28
N SER A 216 14.21 3.43 -1.50
CA SER A 216 15.41 3.47 -0.67
C SER A 216 15.42 2.41 0.44
N PRO A 217 16.45 1.54 0.52
CA PRO A 217 16.61 0.59 1.63
C PRO A 217 16.79 1.29 2.99
N ALA A 218 17.34 2.52 3.00
CA ALA A 218 17.60 3.28 4.22
C ALA A 218 16.31 3.74 4.93
N LEU A 219 15.18 3.75 4.23
CA LEU A 219 13.87 4.13 4.77
C LEU A 219 13.03 2.93 5.21
N ARG A 220 13.56 1.71 5.08
CA ARG A 220 12.90 0.50 5.58
C ARG A 220 12.95 0.45 7.10
N THR A 221 11.81 0.18 7.71
CA THR A 221 11.64 0.17 9.16
C THR A 221 10.53 -0.80 9.58
N HIS A 222 10.11 -0.74 10.82
CA HIS A 222 9.07 -1.60 11.38
C HIS A 222 8.01 -0.80 12.12
N GLU A 223 6.77 -1.22 11.97
CA GLU A 223 5.66 -0.76 12.80
C GLU A 223 5.28 -1.83 13.82
N TYR A 224 4.97 -1.38 15.05
CA TYR A 224 4.70 -2.27 16.18
C TYR A 224 3.23 -2.21 16.58
N ALA A 225 2.45 -3.21 16.15
CA ALA A 225 1.02 -3.27 16.47
C ALA A 225 0.71 -4.30 17.55
N ASP A 226 -0.20 -3.95 18.46
CA ASP A 226 -0.74 -4.89 19.44
C ASP A 226 -1.79 -5.82 18.80
N VAL A 227 -1.45 -7.11 18.71
CA VAL A 227 -2.33 -8.16 18.16
C VAL A 227 -3.07 -8.94 19.24
N SER A 228 -2.84 -8.66 20.53
CA SER A 228 -3.45 -9.38 21.66
C SER A 228 -4.98 -9.33 21.63
N ASN A 229 -5.55 -8.16 21.30
CA ASN A 229 -6.99 -7.97 21.10
C ASN A 229 -7.59 -8.90 20.03
N ARG A 230 -6.79 -9.23 19.03
CA ARG A 230 -7.20 -10.04 17.88
C ARG A 230 -7.08 -11.54 18.21
N LEU A 231 -6.05 -11.90 18.97
CA LEU A 231 -5.85 -13.28 19.44
C LEU A 231 -6.80 -13.66 20.59
N ALA A 232 -7.17 -12.72 21.46
CA ALA A 232 -8.14 -12.97 22.54
C ALA A 232 -9.54 -13.33 22.03
N LYS A 233 -9.89 -12.92 20.80
CA LYS A 233 -11.14 -13.29 20.12
C LYS A 233 -11.05 -14.64 19.40
N SER A 234 -9.90 -15.30 19.42
CA SER A 234 -9.74 -16.65 18.87
C SER A 234 -10.17 -17.71 19.90
N GLU A 235 -10.45 -18.93 19.43
CA GLU A 235 -11.06 -20.08 20.13
C GLU A 235 -10.42 -20.49 21.47
N LEU A 236 -9.27 -19.92 21.85
CA LEU A 236 -8.54 -20.29 23.06
C LEU A 236 -9.17 -19.76 24.36
N GLY A 237 -10.12 -18.82 24.29
CA GLY A 237 -10.81 -18.28 25.48
C GLY A 237 -9.91 -17.55 26.48
N ILE A 238 -8.67 -17.22 26.07
CA ILE A 238 -7.65 -16.59 26.93
C ILE A 238 -7.93 -15.09 27.04
N LYS A 239 -7.95 -14.56 28.28
CA LYS A 239 -8.20 -13.14 28.54
C LYS A 239 -7.14 -12.23 27.89
N ARG A 240 -7.57 -11.12 27.29
CA ARG A 240 -6.74 -10.11 26.60
C ARG A 240 -5.49 -9.70 27.39
N TRP A 241 -5.65 -9.34 28.66
CA TRP A 241 -4.55 -8.82 29.48
C TRP A 241 -3.42 -9.85 29.65
N PHE A 242 -3.76 -11.15 29.70
CA PHE A 242 -2.78 -12.23 29.77
C PHE A 242 -2.03 -12.38 28.46
N LEU A 243 -2.73 -12.38 27.32
CA LEU A 243 -2.11 -12.42 25.99
C LEU A 243 -1.25 -11.19 25.72
N GLN A 244 -1.68 -10.01 26.17
CA GLN A 244 -0.94 -8.76 26.03
C GLN A 244 0.37 -8.80 26.84
N ALA A 245 0.33 -9.28 28.08
CA ALA A 245 1.52 -9.47 28.91
C ALA A 245 2.46 -10.54 28.33
N MET A 246 1.92 -11.61 27.74
CA MET A 246 2.72 -12.73 27.26
C MET A 246 3.28 -12.55 25.84
N LEU A 247 2.55 -11.95 24.90
CA LEU A 247 2.97 -11.93 23.49
C LEU A 247 3.68 -10.65 23.07
N SER A 248 3.49 -9.54 23.80
CA SER A 248 3.97 -8.22 23.40
C SER A 248 3.42 -7.79 22.02
N LYS A 249 4.00 -6.74 21.43
CA LYS A 249 3.67 -6.21 20.10
C LYS A 249 4.22 -7.11 19.00
N MET A 250 3.49 -7.16 17.89
CA MET A 250 3.93 -7.76 16.64
C MET A 250 4.57 -6.67 15.77
N MET A 251 5.69 -7.01 15.13
CA MET A 251 6.46 -6.18 14.23
C MET A 251 6.03 -6.45 12.80
N PHE A 252 5.71 -5.40 12.06
CA PHE A 252 5.37 -5.44 10.64
C PHE A 252 6.38 -4.60 9.86
N ALA A 253 6.73 -5.04 8.66
CA ALA A 253 7.55 -4.21 7.77
C ALA A 253 6.82 -2.91 7.43
N ALA A 254 7.58 -1.82 7.38
CA ALA A 254 7.11 -0.49 7.09
C ALA A 254 8.15 0.30 6.27
N ILE A 255 7.69 1.33 5.57
CA ILE A 255 8.55 2.34 4.93
C ILE A 255 8.31 3.66 5.66
N ARG A 256 9.38 4.28 6.14
CA ARG A 256 9.32 5.64 6.68
C ARG A 256 9.19 6.62 5.51
N LEU A 257 8.06 7.32 5.44
CA LEU A 257 7.83 8.32 4.41
C LEU A 257 8.63 9.58 4.70
N VAL A 258 9.28 10.09 3.66
CA VAL A 258 9.98 11.39 3.65
C VAL A 258 9.30 12.24 2.58
N PRO A 259 8.28 13.03 2.95
CA PRO A 259 7.54 13.81 1.98
C PRO A 259 8.35 15.01 1.50
N SER A 260 8.24 15.31 0.21
CA SER A 260 8.74 16.55 -0.40
C SER A 260 7.81 17.72 -0.08
N GLU A 261 6.51 17.48 -0.16
CA GLU A 261 5.45 18.46 0.14
C GLU A 261 4.35 17.82 0.99
N SER A 262 3.74 18.61 1.86
CA SER A 262 2.67 18.15 2.73
C SER A 262 1.62 19.24 2.94
N THR A 263 0.35 18.87 2.83
CA THR A 263 -0.78 19.76 3.16
C THR A 263 -1.47 19.22 4.40
N TYR A 264 -1.78 20.09 5.34
CA TYR A 264 -2.41 19.72 6.60
C TYR A 264 -3.82 20.32 6.69
N CYS A 265 -4.76 19.52 7.19
CA CYS A 265 -6.13 19.97 7.40
C CYS A 265 -6.22 20.75 8.73
N SER A 266 -6.23 22.07 8.67
CA SER A 266 -6.25 22.90 9.88
C SER A 266 -7.56 22.84 10.67
N SER A 267 -8.64 22.40 10.04
CA SER A 267 -9.98 22.30 10.62
C SER A 267 -10.24 20.98 11.36
N ILE A 268 -9.27 20.07 11.45
CA ILE A 268 -9.42 18.83 12.23
C ILE A 268 -9.33 19.13 13.73
N PRO A 269 -10.14 18.47 14.59
CA PRO A 269 -10.03 18.64 16.04
C PRO A 269 -8.64 18.30 16.57
N GLY A 270 -8.07 19.20 17.39
CA GLY A 270 -6.74 19.04 17.97
C GLY A 270 -5.57 19.39 17.04
N PHE A 271 -5.82 20.00 15.88
CA PHE A 271 -4.76 20.55 15.03
C PHE A 271 -4.00 21.70 15.71
N VAL A 272 -4.77 22.65 16.25
CA VAL A 272 -4.24 23.70 17.13
C VAL A 272 -4.46 23.21 18.57
N PRO A 273 -3.41 23.15 19.42
CA PRO A 273 -3.57 22.78 20.82
C PRO A 273 -4.55 23.71 21.53
N GLU A 274 -5.58 23.13 22.15
CA GLU A 274 -6.54 23.87 22.97
C GLU A 274 -6.04 23.91 24.43
N GLY A 275 -5.65 25.08 24.91
CA GLY A 275 -5.23 25.27 26.30
C GLY A 275 -4.32 26.49 26.50
N PRO A 276 -4.09 26.92 27.75
CA PRO A 276 -3.05 27.90 28.03
C PRO A 276 -1.70 27.33 27.56
N ALA A 277 -0.81 28.20 27.07
CA ALA A 277 0.57 27.83 26.81
C ALA A 277 1.12 27.05 28.02
N PRO A 278 1.92 25.98 27.82
CA PRO A 278 2.37 25.12 28.91
C PRO A 278 3.01 25.98 30.00
N ASN A 279 2.25 26.24 31.07
CA ASN A 279 2.73 27.02 32.18
C ASN A 279 3.90 26.24 32.77
N SER A 280 5.05 26.91 32.89
CA SER A 280 6.26 26.41 33.53
C SER A 280 6.04 26.22 35.04
N SER A 281 5.10 25.34 35.39
CA SER A 281 4.86 24.90 36.75
C SER A 281 6.14 24.29 37.30
N LEU A 282 6.37 24.48 38.60
CA LEU A 282 7.53 23.94 39.32
C LEU A 282 7.73 22.42 39.09
N THR A 283 6.64 21.68 38.84
CA THR A 283 6.65 20.26 38.47
C THR A 283 7.16 20.02 37.05
N GLY A 284 6.87 20.90 36.09
CA GLY A 284 7.45 20.89 34.75
C GLY A 284 8.96 21.14 34.75
N LYS A 285 9.43 22.10 35.57
CA LYS A 285 10.87 22.36 35.76
C LYS A 285 11.60 21.20 36.44
N LEU A 286 10.99 20.58 37.45
CA LEU A 286 11.54 19.37 38.09
C LEU A 286 11.63 18.19 37.11
N LYS A 287 10.65 18.05 36.20
CA LYS A 287 10.66 17.02 35.16
C LYS A 287 11.71 17.30 34.07
N GLU A 288 11.90 18.55 33.67
CA GLU A 288 13.01 18.98 32.78
C GLU A 288 14.39 18.77 33.40
N VAL A 289 14.54 19.01 34.70
CA VAL A 289 15.82 18.75 35.40
C VAL A 289 16.12 17.25 35.50
N LEU A 290 15.09 16.40 35.64
CA LEU A 290 15.25 14.96 35.77
C LEU A 290 15.39 14.23 34.41
N VAL A 291 14.73 14.72 33.36
CA VAL A 291 14.63 14.07 32.04
C VAL A 291 15.42 14.82 30.95
N GLY A 292 15.93 16.01 31.26
CA GLY A 292 16.64 16.88 30.33
C GLY A 292 15.72 17.94 29.69
N PRO A 293 16.30 19.03 29.13
CA PRO A 293 15.57 20.15 28.51
C PRO A 293 14.75 19.75 27.26
N GLU A 294 14.88 18.51 26.79
CA GLU A 294 14.08 17.92 25.70
C GLU A 294 12.68 17.45 26.18
N ALA A 295 12.43 17.39 27.50
CA ALA A 295 11.15 16.93 28.04
C ALA A 295 10.01 17.96 27.97
N GLY A 296 10.33 19.23 27.68
CA GLY A 296 9.39 20.35 27.53
C GLY A 296 8.90 20.59 26.10
N TYR A 297 9.54 19.98 25.09
CA TYR A 297 9.03 19.97 23.73
C TYR A 297 8.05 18.81 23.60
N GLU A 298 6.75 19.12 23.49
CA GLU A 298 5.75 18.12 23.13
C GLU A 298 6.24 17.32 21.92
N ALA A 299 6.14 16.00 22.06
CA ALA A 299 6.72 14.98 21.19
C ALA A 299 6.64 15.36 19.70
N ARG A 300 7.77 15.28 18.99
CA ARG A 300 7.77 15.27 17.52
C ARG A 300 6.63 14.35 17.05
N PRO A 301 5.76 14.81 16.12
CA PRO A 301 4.68 13.98 15.64
C PRO A 301 5.26 12.65 15.17
N PRO A 302 4.59 11.52 15.46
CA PRO A 302 5.12 10.20 15.14
C PRO A 302 5.45 10.13 13.64
N PRO A 303 6.52 9.41 13.27
CA PRO A 303 6.92 9.33 11.87
C PRO A 303 5.78 8.77 11.02
N LEU A 304 5.68 9.26 9.78
CA LEU A 304 4.75 8.72 8.80
C LEU A 304 5.27 7.37 8.34
N LEU A 305 4.57 6.31 8.72
CA LEU A 305 4.93 4.93 8.38
C LEU A 305 3.91 4.36 7.40
N LEU A 306 4.38 3.95 6.23
CA LEU A 306 3.62 3.17 5.26
C LEU A 306 3.77 1.69 5.61
N TRP A 307 2.68 1.05 6.03
CA TRP A 307 2.68 -0.35 6.43
C TRP A 307 1.31 -1.01 6.13
N GLY A 308 1.25 -2.33 6.31
CA GLY A 308 0.00 -3.09 6.18
C GLY A 308 -0.55 -3.13 4.75
N LEU A 309 -1.87 -2.94 4.61
CA LEU A 309 -2.57 -3.11 3.33
C LEU A 309 -2.08 -2.12 2.26
N THR A 310 -1.90 -0.86 2.64
CA THR A 310 -1.38 0.19 1.75
C THR A 310 0.02 -0.16 1.28
N LEU A 311 0.91 -0.62 2.18
CA LEU A 311 2.25 -1.07 1.80
C LEU A 311 2.18 -2.23 0.79
N GLY A 312 1.26 -3.18 0.98
CA GLY A 312 1.04 -4.26 0.03
C GLY A 312 0.68 -3.76 -1.37
N VAL A 313 -0.23 -2.78 -1.49
CA VAL A 313 -0.61 -2.18 -2.78
C VAL A 313 0.59 -1.46 -3.42
N ILE A 314 1.35 -0.71 -2.62
CA ILE A 314 2.50 0.04 -3.12
C ILE A 314 3.66 -0.89 -3.51
N SER A 315 3.91 -1.96 -2.76
CA SER A 315 4.93 -2.96 -3.09
C SER A 315 4.65 -3.59 -4.45
N ASP A 316 3.39 -3.88 -4.77
CA ASP A 316 3.00 -4.44 -6.07
C ASP A 316 3.28 -3.48 -7.24
N PHE A 317 3.20 -2.16 -7.01
CA PHE A 317 3.61 -1.16 -8.00
C PHE A 317 5.13 -0.98 -8.07
N LEU A 318 5.81 -0.89 -6.93
CA LEU A 318 7.26 -0.68 -6.85
C LEU A 318 8.05 -1.86 -7.40
N GLU A 319 7.49 -3.06 -7.41
CA GLU A 319 8.11 -4.25 -8.00
C GLU A 319 8.35 -4.09 -9.51
N HIS A 320 7.54 -3.28 -10.19
CA HIS A 320 7.74 -2.97 -11.61
C HIS A 320 8.85 -1.92 -11.85
N ILE A 321 9.34 -1.28 -10.79
CA ILE A 321 10.37 -0.25 -10.90
C ILE A 321 11.74 -0.85 -10.51
N PRO A 322 12.80 -0.62 -11.31
CA PRO A 322 14.13 -1.04 -10.93
C PRO A 322 14.52 -0.51 -9.54
N PRO A 323 15.19 -1.31 -8.71
CA PRO A 323 15.90 -2.54 -9.07
C PRO A 323 15.07 -3.84 -8.88
N HIS A 324 13.73 -3.78 -8.88
CA HIS A 324 12.86 -4.96 -8.71
C HIS A 324 13.10 -5.75 -7.41
N ASN A 325 13.56 -5.06 -6.36
CA ASN A 325 13.85 -5.67 -5.06
C ASN A 325 12.87 -5.26 -3.96
N ALA A 326 11.70 -4.72 -4.34
CA ALA A 326 10.77 -4.12 -3.39
C ALA A 326 10.31 -5.15 -2.35
N LEU A 327 10.23 -6.42 -2.75
CA LEU A 327 9.86 -7.58 -1.94
C LEU A 327 11.00 -8.17 -1.12
N GLU A 328 12.24 -8.16 -1.62
CA GLU A 328 13.39 -8.68 -0.87
C GLU A 328 13.65 -7.87 0.40
N LEU A 329 13.33 -6.58 0.34
CA LEU A 329 13.37 -5.66 1.47
C LEU A 329 12.21 -5.85 2.45
N TRP A 330 11.27 -6.76 2.16
CA TRP A 330 10.13 -7.04 3.00
C TRP A 330 10.46 -8.12 4.04
N THR A 331 10.13 -7.85 5.30
CA THR A 331 10.40 -8.77 6.40
C THR A 331 9.13 -9.43 6.89
N TYR A 332 9.19 -10.75 7.06
CA TYR A 332 8.07 -11.52 7.62
C TYR A 332 7.68 -11.00 9.01
N PRO A 333 6.38 -10.79 9.27
CA PRO A 333 5.91 -10.32 10.56
C PRO A 333 6.31 -11.23 11.72
N THR A 334 6.80 -10.66 12.83
CA THR A 334 7.25 -11.45 14.00
C THR A 334 7.04 -10.70 15.31
N PHE A 335 7.16 -11.36 16.47
CA PHE A 335 6.95 -10.73 17.77
C PHE A 335 8.23 -10.12 18.33
N THR A 336 8.09 -9.12 19.21
CA THR A 336 9.26 -8.52 19.90
C THR A 336 9.90 -9.47 20.90
N ASN A 337 9.11 -10.38 21.49
CA ASN A 337 9.59 -11.33 22.48
C ASN A 337 10.53 -12.35 21.84
N TRP A 338 11.73 -12.49 22.41
CA TRP A 338 12.81 -13.26 21.80
C TRP A 338 12.50 -14.75 21.66
N ASP A 339 11.82 -15.34 22.65
CA ASP A 339 11.41 -16.74 22.64
C ASP A 339 10.36 -17.04 21.56
N VAL A 340 9.30 -16.21 21.47
CA VAL A 340 8.28 -16.32 20.42
C VAL A 340 8.92 -16.12 19.05
N ARG A 341 9.80 -15.12 18.92
CA ARG A 341 10.54 -14.83 17.69
C ARG A 341 11.43 -16.01 17.28
N PHE A 342 12.12 -16.64 18.22
CA PHE A 342 12.96 -17.81 17.96
C PHE A 342 12.14 -19.01 17.51
N ILE A 343 11.06 -19.35 18.22
CA ILE A 343 10.16 -20.45 17.86
C ILE A 343 9.55 -20.20 16.48
N MET A 344 9.09 -18.98 16.22
CA MET A 344 8.60 -18.59 14.89
C MET A 344 9.68 -18.73 13.82
N TRP A 345 10.91 -18.26 14.07
CA TRP A 345 12.02 -18.37 13.13
C TRP A 345 12.30 -19.83 12.79
N ALA A 346 12.34 -20.71 13.80
CA ALA A 346 12.59 -22.15 13.62
C ALA A 346 11.45 -22.82 12.84
N MET A 347 10.19 -22.62 13.27
CA MET A 347 9.02 -23.24 12.64
C MET A 347 8.76 -22.74 11.21
N SER A 348 9.12 -21.48 10.92
CA SER A 348 8.98 -20.89 9.58
C SER A 348 10.21 -21.05 8.69
N TYR A 349 11.31 -21.65 9.17
CA TYR A 349 12.57 -21.70 8.42
C TYR A 349 12.42 -22.37 7.04
N ARG A 350 11.82 -23.57 6.99
CA ARG A 350 11.60 -24.30 5.74
C ARG A 350 10.66 -23.55 4.79
N PHE A 351 9.58 -22.99 5.34
CA PHE A 351 8.61 -22.19 4.60
C PHE A 351 9.28 -20.97 3.93
N ARG A 352 10.06 -20.20 4.70
CA ARG A 352 10.75 -19.01 4.19
C ARG A 352 11.80 -19.36 3.14
N LYS A 353 12.54 -20.46 3.33
CA LYS A 353 13.53 -20.93 2.35
C LYS A 353 12.87 -21.34 1.02
N GLN A 354 11.74 -22.05 1.08
CA GLN A 354 10.98 -22.42 -0.11
C GLN A 354 10.45 -21.18 -0.85
N LYS A 355 9.84 -20.24 -0.13
CA LYS A 355 9.32 -19.00 -0.73
C LYS A 355 10.42 -18.11 -1.32
N ALA A 356 11.60 -18.04 -0.70
CA ALA A 356 12.74 -17.30 -1.25
C ALA A 356 13.22 -17.91 -2.58
N ILE A 357 13.25 -19.24 -2.70
CA ILE A 357 13.60 -19.92 -3.96
C ILE A 357 12.53 -19.66 -5.03
N GLU A 358 11.25 -19.78 -4.68
CA GLU A 358 10.14 -19.53 -5.61
C GLU A 358 10.17 -18.10 -6.18
N MET A 359 10.53 -17.10 -5.37
CA MET A 359 10.66 -15.72 -5.83
C MET A 359 11.90 -15.51 -6.70
N GLY A 360 13.05 -16.08 -6.33
CA GLY A 360 14.30 -15.95 -7.10
C GLY A 360 14.31 -16.68 -8.45
N THR A 361 13.49 -17.72 -8.65
CA THR A 361 13.40 -18.45 -9.93
C THR A 361 12.60 -17.73 -11.02
N VAL A 362 11.85 -16.67 -10.67
CA VAL A 362 11.02 -15.92 -11.62
C VAL A 362 11.85 -14.88 -12.39
N ASP A 363 12.91 -14.34 -11.78
CA ASP A 363 13.85 -13.40 -12.42
C ASP A 363 14.60 -13.99 -13.62
N THR A 364 14.73 -15.32 -13.71
CA THR A 364 15.46 -15.99 -14.80
C THR A 364 14.55 -16.49 -15.93
N GLY A 365 13.23 -16.38 -15.82
CA GLY A 365 12.27 -16.95 -16.81
C GLY A 365 11.74 -15.97 -17.85
N ALA A 366 12.02 -14.67 -17.73
CA ALA A 366 11.50 -13.65 -18.66
C ALA A 366 12.37 -13.44 -19.91
N THR A 367 13.48 -14.19 -20.05
CA THR A 367 14.42 -14.04 -21.16
C THR A 367 14.81 -15.40 -21.73
N GLU A 368 13.88 -16.13 -22.34
CA GLU A 368 14.21 -17.18 -23.33
C GLU A 368 12.97 -17.61 -24.14
N GLU A 369 12.91 -17.06 -25.35
CA GLU A 369 12.51 -17.69 -26.62
C GLU A 369 11.13 -18.35 -26.77
N THR A 370 10.25 -17.61 -27.46
CA THR A 370 9.39 -18.17 -28.51
C THR A 370 10.27 -18.80 -29.60
N ASN A 371 10.23 -20.12 -29.73
CA ASN A 371 10.39 -20.79 -31.01
C ASN A 371 9.50 -22.05 -31.03
N GLU A 372 8.46 -21.97 -31.84
CA GLU A 372 7.66 -23.12 -32.27
C GLU A 372 8.50 -24.05 -33.15
N SER A 373 8.44 -25.34 -32.89
CA SER A 373 8.45 -26.34 -33.96
C SER A 373 7.79 -27.64 -33.49
N GLU A 374 6.91 -28.11 -34.36
CA GLU A 374 6.07 -29.31 -34.34
C GLU A 374 6.76 -30.60 -33.86
N ILE A 375 5.98 -31.50 -33.26
CA ILE A 375 5.65 -32.83 -33.80
C ILE A 375 4.52 -33.42 -32.94
N ALA A 376 3.42 -33.75 -33.61
CA ALA A 376 2.34 -34.56 -33.08
C ALA A 376 2.74 -36.04 -33.09
N GLU A 377 2.56 -36.73 -31.97
CA GLU A 377 2.32 -38.18 -31.96
C GLU A 377 1.33 -38.56 -30.86
N ASP A 378 0.29 -39.26 -31.32
CA ASP A 378 -0.79 -39.87 -30.56
C ASP A 378 -0.30 -40.83 -29.47
N ARG A 379 -0.84 -40.68 -28.25
CA ARG A 379 -1.17 -41.82 -27.38
C ARG A 379 -2.43 -41.55 -26.57
N GLU A 380 -3.50 -42.23 -26.94
CA GLU A 380 -4.66 -42.50 -26.08
C GLU A 380 -4.22 -43.32 -24.85
N ASP A 381 -4.59 -42.91 -23.63
CA ASP A 381 -5.37 -43.76 -22.71
C ASP A 381 -5.90 -42.99 -21.48
N LYS A 382 -7.14 -43.33 -21.10
CA LYS A 382 -7.82 -43.20 -19.79
C LYS A 382 -8.16 -41.84 -19.17
N SER A 383 -9.43 -41.48 -19.43
CA SER A 383 -10.43 -41.01 -18.47
C SER A 383 -9.98 -40.83 -17.01
N THR A 384 -9.86 -39.58 -16.58
CA THR A 384 -10.11 -39.18 -15.19
C THR A 384 -10.87 -37.86 -15.21
N GLU A 385 -11.92 -37.77 -14.40
CA GLU A 385 -12.91 -36.70 -14.35
C GLU A 385 -12.25 -35.30 -14.28
N LYS A 386 -12.66 -34.41 -15.19
CA LYS A 386 -12.43 -32.96 -15.05
C LYS A 386 -13.32 -32.46 -13.91
N VAL A 387 -12.76 -32.35 -12.71
CA VAL A 387 -13.27 -31.43 -11.70
C VAL A 387 -12.81 -30.03 -12.14
N GLU A 388 -13.76 -29.20 -12.57
CA GLU A 388 -13.51 -27.76 -12.67
C GLU A 388 -13.26 -27.22 -11.25
N GLU A 389 -11.98 -27.11 -10.86
CA GLU A 389 -11.57 -26.37 -9.67
C GLU A 389 -11.88 -24.89 -9.90
N VAL A 390 -12.90 -24.38 -9.21
CA VAL A 390 -13.21 -22.94 -9.15
C VAL A 390 -12.03 -22.25 -8.47
N GLU A 391 -11.32 -21.44 -9.26
CA GLU A 391 -10.17 -20.64 -8.85
C GLU A 391 -10.57 -19.57 -7.79
N GLU A 392 -10.17 -19.76 -6.52
CA GLU A 392 -10.46 -18.81 -5.42
C GLU A 392 -9.41 -17.68 -5.29
N PRO A 393 -9.81 -16.40 -5.23
CA PRO A 393 -8.89 -15.26 -5.21
C PRO A 393 -8.09 -15.12 -3.90
N GLY A 394 -6.89 -14.54 -4.00
CA GLY A 394 -6.01 -14.31 -2.85
C GLY A 394 -6.60 -13.38 -1.78
N GLU A 395 -6.59 -13.84 -0.53
CA GLU A 395 -7.11 -13.12 0.62
C GLU A 395 -6.02 -12.33 1.39
N VAL A 396 -6.31 -11.07 1.75
CA VAL A 396 -5.46 -10.16 2.53
C VAL A 396 -6.13 -9.70 3.81
N GLY A 397 -5.56 -9.98 4.97
CA GLY A 397 -6.07 -9.43 6.23
C GLY A 397 -5.98 -7.90 6.23
N ILE A 398 -6.91 -7.18 6.86
CA ILE A 398 -6.96 -5.68 6.85
C ILE A 398 -5.64 -5.01 7.31
N ALA A 399 -4.77 -5.71 8.05
CA ALA A 399 -3.43 -5.22 8.40
C ALA A 399 -2.33 -5.59 7.38
N GLY A 400 -2.69 -5.93 6.14
CA GLY A 400 -1.78 -6.53 5.15
C GLY A 400 -1.44 -8.00 5.43
N LEU A 401 -2.27 -8.71 6.20
CA LEU A 401 -1.96 -10.03 6.75
C LEU A 401 -2.80 -11.10 6.06
N GLY A 402 -2.47 -11.40 4.80
CA GLY A 402 -3.18 -12.37 3.98
C GLY A 402 -2.97 -13.83 4.33
N VAL A 403 -4.00 -14.63 4.07
CA VAL A 403 -4.09 -16.07 4.32
C VAL A 403 -4.63 -16.70 3.04
N GLY A 404 -3.78 -17.31 2.22
CA GLY A 404 -4.27 -18.21 1.18
C GLY A 404 -4.43 -19.62 1.76
N ARG A 405 -5.52 -20.28 1.39
CA ARG A 405 -5.68 -21.73 1.51
C ARG A 405 -6.06 -22.24 0.13
N ASN A 406 -5.22 -23.12 -0.39
CA ASN A 406 -5.40 -23.94 -1.59
C ASN A 406 -5.46 -23.16 -2.92
N TRP A 407 -4.30 -23.00 -3.54
CA TRP A 407 -4.20 -22.70 -4.96
C TRP A 407 -3.25 -23.71 -5.64
N GLY A 408 -3.69 -24.30 -6.75
CA GLY A 408 -2.96 -25.30 -7.52
C GLY A 408 -1.64 -24.77 -8.11
N ARG A 409 -0.73 -25.69 -8.49
CA ARG A 409 0.62 -25.38 -8.98
C ARG A 409 0.67 -24.44 -10.20
N THR A 410 -0.39 -24.37 -11.00
CA THR A 410 -0.43 -23.69 -12.31
C THR A 410 -0.73 -22.19 -12.23
N GLY A 411 -1.67 -21.71 -11.40
CA GLY A 411 -1.92 -20.26 -11.30
C GLY A 411 -0.98 -19.51 -10.34
N ARG A 412 -0.15 -20.23 -9.56
CA ARG A 412 0.87 -19.64 -8.66
C ARG A 412 2.01 -18.96 -9.42
N ALA A 413 2.42 -19.51 -10.57
CA ALA A 413 3.38 -18.88 -11.47
C ALA A 413 2.81 -17.58 -12.09
N LYS A 414 1.50 -17.61 -12.42
CA LYS A 414 0.79 -16.48 -13.04
C LYS A 414 0.60 -15.30 -12.08
N MET A 415 0.44 -15.55 -10.77
CA MET A 415 0.31 -14.48 -9.75
C MET A 415 1.64 -13.80 -9.42
N ILE A 416 2.75 -14.56 -9.35
CA ILE A 416 4.09 -14.00 -9.13
C ILE A 416 4.54 -13.24 -10.39
N ALA A 417 4.23 -13.75 -11.58
CA ALA A 417 4.43 -13.05 -12.85
C ALA A 417 3.49 -11.83 -13.06
N ARG A 418 2.49 -11.60 -12.18
CA ARG A 418 1.48 -10.53 -12.30
C ARG A 418 1.28 -9.76 -10.99
N GLY A 419 2.33 -9.57 -10.20
CA GLY A 419 2.40 -8.47 -9.23
C GLY A 419 1.58 -8.60 -7.94
N ALA A 420 1.14 -9.78 -7.48
CA ALA A 420 0.60 -9.93 -6.10
C ALA A 420 1.58 -10.65 -5.18
N ALA A 421 2.82 -10.18 -5.19
CA ALA A 421 3.95 -10.95 -4.68
C ALA A 421 4.04 -10.93 -3.14
N VAL A 422 3.59 -9.86 -2.48
CA VAL A 422 3.47 -9.82 -1.00
C VAL A 422 2.46 -10.86 -0.51
N ASN A 423 1.35 -11.04 -1.24
CA ASN A 423 0.33 -12.04 -0.91
C ASN A 423 0.89 -13.45 -1.05
N SER A 424 1.59 -13.71 -2.16
CA SER A 424 2.29 -14.97 -2.38
C SER A 424 3.31 -15.25 -1.26
N MET A 425 4.03 -14.23 -0.78
CA MET A 425 5.01 -14.39 0.29
C MET A 425 4.37 -14.78 1.64
N LEU A 426 3.22 -14.18 1.97
CA LEU A 426 2.52 -14.42 3.25
C LEU A 426 1.62 -15.64 3.27
N GLU A 427 1.27 -16.19 2.12
CA GLU A 427 0.37 -17.33 1.99
C GLU A 427 0.85 -18.54 2.81
N GLY A 428 0.05 -18.97 3.80
CA GLY A 428 0.40 -20.11 4.66
C GLY A 428 1.33 -19.77 5.83
N TYR A 429 1.78 -18.51 5.97
CA TYR A 429 2.64 -18.08 7.08
C TYR A 429 1.89 -18.02 8.42
N TYR A 430 0.68 -17.44 8.47
CA TYR A 430 -0.06 -17.24 9.73
C TYR A 430 -0.52 -18.51 10.46
N PRO A 431 -0.86 -19.63 9.77
CA PRO A 431 -0.98 -20.92 10.44
C PRO A 431 0.27 -21.30 11.24
N ILE A 432 1.48 -21.02 10.73
CA ILE A 432 2.74 -21.26 11.43
C ILE A 432 2.85 -20.32 12.63
N VAL A 433 2.51 -19.03 12.46
CA VAL A 433 2.49 -18.04 13.55
C VAL A 433 1.62 -18.51 14.71
N ARG A 434 0.40 -18.99 14.44
CA ARG A 434 -0.52 -19.50 15.48
C ARG A 434 0.08 -20.67 16.25
N LYS A 435 0.66 -21.64 15.55
CA LYS A 435 1.30 -22.79 16.18
C LYS A 435 2.49 -22.35 17.04
N ALA A 436 3.34 -21.47 16.51
CA ALA A 436 4.50 -20.94 17.24
C ALA A 436 4.11 -20.19 18.51
N VAL A 437 3.07 -19.34 18.45
CA VAL A 437 2.51 -18.64 19.60
C VAL A 437 2.00 -19.64 20.65
N ALA A 438 1.23 -20.66 20.24
CA ALA A 438 0.75 -21.69 21.15
C ALA A 438 1.91 -22.46 21.81
N THR A 439 2.92 -22.86 21.02
CA THR A 439 4.12 -23.55 21.52
C THR A 439 4.88 -22.70 22.53
N ALA A 440 5.06 -21.39 22.25
CA ALA A 440 5.73 -20.48 23.17
C ALA A 440 4.95 -20.33 24.49
N LEU A 441 3.63 -20.18 24.43
CA LEU A 441 2.78 -20.09 25.62
C LEU A 441 2.84 -21.36 26.48
N VAL A 442 2.75 -22.54 25.85
CA VAL A 442 2.88 -23.83 26.55
C VAL A 442 4.26 -23.96 27.18
N GLY A 443 5.32 -23.59 26.46
CA GLY A 443 6.70 -23.60 26.97
C GLY A 443 6.86 -22.71 28.21
N ARG A 444 6.31 -21.49 28.18
CA ARG A 444 6.34 -20.58 29.34
C ARG A 444 5.59 -21.13 30.54
N LEU A 445 4.40 -21.70 30.34
CA LEU A 445 3.61 -22.31 31.43
C LEU A 445 4.33 -23.51 32.04
N ALA A 446 5.01 -24.33 31.23
CA ALA A 446 5.80 -25.45 31.70
C ALA A 446 6.99 -24.99 32.56
N VAL A 447 7.75 -23.99 32.10
CA VAL A 447 8.87 -23.41 32.86
C VAL A 447 8.38 -22.79 34.17
N ALA A 448 7.29 -22.01 34.13
CA ALA A 448 6.70 -21.43 35.34
C ALA A 448 6.26 -22.50 36.35
N SER A 449 5.66 -23.59 35.87
CA SER A 449 5.25 -24.73 36.71
C SER A 449 6.46 -25.44 37.34
N LEU A 450 7.54 -25.65 36.57
CA LEU A 450 8.79 -26.25 37.08
C LEU A 450 9.45 -25.37 38.14
N VAL A 451 9.49 -24.05 37.92
CA VAL A 451 10.01 -23.09 38.90
C VAL A 451 9.16 -23.08 40.16
N ALA A 452 7.83 -23.09 40.05
CA ALA A 452 6.93 -23.15 41.19
C ALA A 452 7.14 -24.43 42.01
N VAL A 453 7.28 -25.60 41.35
CA VAL A 453 7.58 -26.87 42.01
C VAL A 453 8.96 -26.84 42.68
N TYR A 454 9.96 -26.26 42.03
CA TYR A 454 11.31 -26.11 42.60
C TYR A 454 11.30 -25.23 43.86
N VAL A 455 10.64 -24.08 43.81
CA VAL A 455 10.50 -23.16 44.94
C VAL A 455 9.72 -23.81 46.09
N TRP A 456 8.60 -24.47 45.79
CA TRP A 456 7.80 -25.17 46.78
C TRP A 456 8.60 -26.28 47.48
N ARG A 457 9.33 -27.11 46.72
CA ARG A 457 10.22 -28.14 47.28
C ARG A 457 11.33 -27.57 48.15
N ARG A 458 11.84 -26.38 47.82
CA ARG A 458 12.86 -25.69 48.61
C ARG A 458 12.27 -25.11 49.90
N TYR A 459 11.05 -24.60 49.85
CA TYR A 459 10.36 -24.02 51.01
C TYR A 459 9.82 -25.09 51.97
N SER A 460 9.37 -26.24 51.47
CA SER A 460 8.90 -27.37 52.31
C SER A 460 10.03 -28.22 52.91
N ARG A 461 11.30 -27.93 52.57
CA ARG A 461 12.49 -28.59 53.14
C ARG A 461 13.17 -27.75 54.23
N ASN A 462 12.82 -26.48 54.34
CA ASN A 462 13.12 -25.63 55.49
C ASN A 462 11.94 -25.66 56.46
#